data_AF-A0AAE1JTB2-F1
#
_entry.id   AF-A0AAE1JTB2-F1
#
_cell.length_a   1.000
_cell.length_b   1.000
_cell.length_c   1.000
_cell.angle_alpha   90.00
_cell.angle_beta   90.00
_cell.angle_gamma   90.00
#
_symmetry.space_group_name_H-M   'P 1'
#
loop_
_entity.id
_entity.type
_entity.pdbx_description
1 polymer ?
#
loop_
_entity_poly.entity_id
_entity_poly.type
_entity_poly.pdbx_seq_one_letter_code
_entity_poly.pdbx_strand_id
1 'polypeptide(L)'
;MQTAAGAFGGETYTDGIDTLPLMKENVGHSEHAAISSLNCPPFIVVELCREHLGLNPCDKRRSVHEYRDMFPAIDFSLIESDEDSLWTPDIREKDEEVAVRELKFLKWLWTRKEKEIAIVSHSGFLGHALSTFGKDCHPTVKIEICKPFANCELRSMVIVDRGLVGSDKSTTNYPGKIPHGLDLPSDVADEKNKGNGPTQ
;
A
#
# COMPACT_ATOMS: atom_id res chain seq x y z
N MET A 1 -13.06 5.07 5.24
CA MET A 1 -11.71 5.48 5.66
C MET A 1 -10.90 5.37 4.39
N GLN A 2 -10.42 6.52 3.94
CA GLN A 2 -9.67 6.74 2.71
C GLN A 2 -8.78 5.52 2.38
N THR A 3 -8.80 5.04 1.13
CA THR A 3 -7.74 4.17 0.59
C THR A 3 -6.41 4.69 1.12
N ALA A 4 -5.83 3.98 2.09
CA ALA A 4 -4.90 4.60 3.02
C ALA A 4 -3.58 4.92 2.30
N ALA A 5 -3.39 6.17 1.92
CA ALA A 5 -2.08 6.69 1.55
C ALA A 5 -1.29 6.86 2.86
N GLY A 6 -0.60 5.80 3.27
CA GLY A 6 0.32 5.83 4.40
C GLY A 6 1.73 6.17 3.92
N ALA A 7 2.26 7.30 4.37
CA ALA A 7 3.67 7.64 4.23
C ALA A 7 4.42 7.04 5.43
N PHE A 8 5.18 5.96 5.21
CA PHE A 8 6.02 5.36 6.26
C PHE A 8 7.50 5.61 5.94
N GLY A 9 8.24 6.10 6.93
CA GLY A 9 9.69 6.27 6.82
C GLY A 9 10.11 7.44 5.94
N GLY A 10 10.25 8.60 6.56
CA GLY A 10 10.91 9.79 6.01
C GLY A 10 11.42 10.64 7.17
N GLU A 11 12.56 11.30 7.00
CA GLU A 11 13.02 12.28 7.98
C GLU A 11 12.03 13.47 8.02
N THR A 12 12.03 14.23 9.11
CA THR A 12 11.25 15.47 9.19
C THR A 12 11.65 16.40 8.04
N TYR A 13 10.66 16.92 7.32
CA TYR A 13 10.92 17.88 6.25
C TYR A 13 11.55 19.16 6.81
N THR A 14 12.61 19.65 6.17
CA THR A 14 13.24 20.94 6.48
C THR A 14 13.03 21.90 5.32
N ASP A 15 12.50 23.10 5.60
CA ASP A 15 12.31 24.15 4.61
C ASP A 15 13.65 24.48 3.91
N GLY A 16 13.64 24.44 2.57
CA GLY A 16 14.81 24.72 1.73
C GLY A 16 15.31 23.54 0.88
N ILE A 17 14.73 22.35 1.02
CA ILE A 17 14.94 21.23 0.10
C ILE A 17 13.93 21.36 -1.06
N ASP A 18 14.42 21.39 -2.30
CA ASP A 18 13.65 21.58 -3.54
C ASP A 18 12.78 20.36 -3.94
N THR A 19 12.22 19.67 -2.95
CA THR A 19 11.37 18.48 -3.13
C THR A 19 10.06 18.66 -2.39
N LEU A 20 8.94 18.28 -3.01
CA LEU A 20 7.64 18.30 -2.37
C LEU A 20 7.59 17.32 -1.18
N PRO A 21 6.92 17.64 -0.05
CA PRO A 21 6.81 16.72 1.06
C PRO A 21 5.94 15.50 0.69
N LEU A 22 6.23 14.34 1.28
CA LEU A 22 5.41 13.14 1.11
C LEU A 22 4.04 13.31 1.78
N MET A 23 4.01 13.98 2.93
CA MET A 23 2.80 14.36 3.66
C MET A 23 3.01 15.76 4.22
N LYS A 24 2.03 16.66 4.05
CA LYS A 24 2.06 17.98 4.71
C LYS A 24 1.89 17.85 6.22
N GLU A 25 2.27 18.90 6.95
CA GLU A 25 2.00 18.97 8.38
C GLU A 25 0.50 18.96 8.66
N ASN A 26 0.11 18.40 9.80
CA ASN A 26 -1.24 18.40 10.33
C ASN A 26 -2.33 17.81 9.41
N VAL A 27 -1.94 16.98 8.43
CA VAL A 27 -2.88 16.24 7.57
C VAL A 27 -3.82 15.42 8.44
N GLY A 28 -5.13 15.50 8.14
CA GLY A 28 -6.16 14.77 8.87
C GLY A 28 -6.40 15.24 10.30
N HIS A 29 -6.06 16.49 10.63
CA HIS A 29 -6.10 17.03 12.00
C HIS A 29 -5.20 16.27 12.97
N SER A 30 -4.09 15.74 12.46
CA SER A 30 -3.02 15.23 13.30
C SER A 30 -2.12 16.37 13.80
N GLU A 31 -1.31 16.12 14.82
CA GLU A 31 -0.23 17.02 15.26
C GLU A 31 1.12 16.58 14.68
N HIS A 32 1.11 15.89 13.54
CA HIS A 32 2.32 15.39 12.88
C HIS A 32 2.97 16.48 12.02
N ALA A 33 4.28 16.61 12.15
CA ALA A 33 5.10 17.41 11.25
C ALA A 33 5.07 16.84 9.82
N ALA A 34 5.39 17.69 8.83
CA ALA A 34 5.53 17.26 7.44
C ALA A 34 6.60 16.16 7.29
N ILE A 35 6.29 15.17 6.45
CA ILE A 35 7.18 14.04 6.16
C ILE A 35 7.92 14.35 4.86
N SER A 36 9.26 14.29 4.90
CA SER A 36 10.08 14.48 3.71
C SER A 36 9.89 13.34 2.71
N SER A 37 9.91 13.67 1.42
CA SER A 37 10.04 12.68 0.34
C SER A 37 11.51 12.41 -0.05
N LEU A 38 12.46 13.09 0.60
CA LEU A 38 13.88 12.95 0.29
C LEU A 38 14.33 11.51 0.53
N ASN A 39 14.99 10.93 -0.48
CA ASN A 39 15.45 9.54 -0.49
C ASN A 39 14.31 8.50 -0.37
N CYS A 40 13.04 8.86 -0.52
CA CYS A 40 11.95 7.89 -0.53
C CYS A 40 11.81 7.25 -1.93
N PRO A 41 11.40 5.97 -2.02
CA PRO A 41 10.96 5.40 -3.29
C PRO A 41 9.73 6.14 -3.84
N PRO A 42 9.44 6.04 -5.15
CA PRO A 42 8.25 6.64 -5.71
C PRO A 42 6.97 6.00 -5.15
N PHE A 43 6.01 6.83 -4.77
CA PHE A 43 4.67 6.41 -4.37
C PHE A 43 3.71 6.63 -5.52
N ILE A 44 3.03 5.58 -5.98
CA ILE A 44 2.12 5.63 -7.12
C ILE A 44 0.74 5.15 -6.68
N VAL A 45 -0.29 5.92 -6.98
CA VAL A 45 -1.68 5.55 -6.67
C VAL A 45 -2.30 4.85 -7.86
N VAL A 46 -2.96 3.73 -7.60
CA VAL A 46 -3.64 2.92 -8.62
C VAL A 46 -5.00 2.48 -8.09
N GLU A 47 -6.06 2.74 -8.87
CA GLU A 47 -7.43 2.35 -8.51
C GLU A 47 -7.64 0.83 -8.43
N LEU A 48 -6.82 0.07 -9.18
CA LEU A 48 -7.00 -1.37 -9.36
C LEU A 48 -6.83 -2.19 -8.07
N CYS A 49 -6.10 -1.69 -7.06
CA CYS A 49 -5.86 -2.39 -5.79
C CYS A 49 -6.67 -1.84 -4.61
N ARG A 50 -7.83 -1.24 -4.87
CA ARG A 50 -8.78 -0.83 -3.83
C ARG A 50 -9.57 -2.01 -3.27
N GLU A 51 -10.14 -1.81 -2.09
CA GLU A 51 -11.16 -2.71 -1.52
C GLU A 51 -12.31 -2.95 -2.50
N HIS A 52 -13.16 -3.95 -2.23
CA HIS A 52 -14.43 -4.14 -2.93
C HIS A 52 -15.20 -2.82 -3.00
N LEU A 53 -15.56 -2.41 -4.21
CA LEU A 53 -16.14 -1.11 -4.48
C LEU A 53 -17.66 -1.08 -4.22
N GLY A 54 -18.17 0.13 -3.98
CA GLY A 54 -19.59 0.41 -3.87
C GLY A 54 -20.27 -0.07 -2.58
N LEU A 55 -21.54 0.31 -2.41
CA LEU A 55 -22.40 0.12 -1.23
C LEU A 55 -21.88 0.80 0.04
N ASN A 56 -20.68 0.43 0.50
CA ASN A 56 -20.10 0.91 1.74
C ASN A 56 -19.44 2.27 1.55
N PRO A 57 -19.89 3.34 2.23
CA PRO A 57 -19.31 4.67 2.09
C PRO A 57 -17.84 4.75 2.53
N CYS A 58 -17.38 3.81 3.37
CA CYS A 58 -15.99 3.76 3.80
C CYS A 58 -15.03 3.43 2.65
N ASP A 59 -15.53 2.81 1.58
CA ASP A 59 -14.75 2.39 0.42
C ASP A 59 -14.76 3.47 -0.67
N LYS A 60 -15.54 4.54 -0.51
CA LYS A 60 -15.51 5.72 -1.38
C LYS A 60 -14.29 6.58 -1.04
N ARG A 61 -13.49 6.94 -2.03
CA ARG A 61 -12.37 7.87 -1.84
C ARG A 61 -12.84 9.33 -1.91
N ARG A 62 -12.06 10.21 -1.28
CA ARG A 62 -12.13 11.66 -1.48
C ARG A 62 -11.64 12.06 -2.88
N SER A 63 -11.76 13.34 -3.23
CA SER A 63 -11.26 13.81 -4.52
C SER A 63 -9.74 13.70 -4.61
N VAL A 64 -9.22 13.54 -5.81
CA VAL A 64 -7.77 13.47 -6.03
C VAL A 64 -7.13 14.81 -5.68
N HIS A 65 -7.81 15.93 -5.91
CA HIS A 65 -7.37 17.26 -5.54
C HIS A 65 -7.10 17.38 -4.04
N GLU A 66 -8.02 16.91 -3.20
CA GLU A 66 -7.82 16.88 -1.74
C GLU A 66 -6.59 16.04 -1.37
N TYR A 67 -6.39 14.87 -2.00
CA TYR A 67 -5.22 14.04 -1.71
C TYR A 67 -3.91 14.65 -2.18
N ARG A 68 -3.87 15.28 -3.37
CA ARG A 68 -2.67 15.97 -3.87
C ARG A 68 -2.28 17.12 -2.97
N ASP A 69 -3.25 17.81 -2.37
CA ASP A 69 -2.96 18.84 -1.39
C ASP A 69 -2.32 18.26 -0.12
N MET A 70 -2.85 17.16 0.40
CA MET A 70 -2.32 16.50 1.61
C MET A 70 -0.98 15.77 1.38
N PHE A 71 -0.78 15.18 0.20
CA PHE A 71 0.35 14.29 -0.13
C PHE A 71 1.01 14.68 -1.47
N PRO A 72 1.70 15.82 -1.54
CA PRO A 72 2.09 16.42 -2.82
C PRO A 72 3.20 15.66 -3.57
N ALA A 73 3.99 14.82 -2.91
CA ALA A 73 4.99 13.98 -3.58
C ALA A 73 4.45 12.64 -4.12
N ILE A 74 3.17 12.30 -3.87
CA ILE A 74 2.57 11.06 -4.37
C ILE A 74 2.11 11.24 -5.83
N ASP A 75 2.41 10.26 -6.68
CA ASP A 75 2.03 10.24 -8.08
C ASP A 75 0.59 9.74 -8.27
N PHE A 76 -0.29 10.66 -8.70
CA PHE A 76 -1.68 10.40 -9.06
C PHE A 76 -1.92 10.42 -10.58
N SER A 77 -0.87 10.34 -11.41
CA SER A 77 -0.97 10.43 -12.88
C SER A 77 -1.80 9.31 -13.51
N LEU A 78 -1.94 8.17 -12.82
CA LEU A 78 -2.74 7.03 -13.26
C LEU A 78 -4.22 7.13 -12.91
N ILE A 79 -4.65 8.19 -12.21
CA ILE A 79 -6.06 8.40 -11.84
C ILE A 79 -6.74 9.27 -12.89
N GLU A 80 -7.79 8.73 -13.51
CA GLU A 80 -8.46 9.35 -14.66
C GLU A 80 -9.44 10.48 -14.27
N SER A 81 -10.04 10.40 -13.07
CA SER A 81 -11.08 11.31 -12.61
C SER A 81 -10.76 11.87 -11.22
N ASP A 82 -11.04 13.15 -11.01
CA ASP A 82 -10.88 13.78 -9.69
C ASP A 82 -11.88 13.17 -8.67
N GLU A 83 -13.12 12.99 -9.08
CA GLU A 83 -14.16 12.32 -8.28
C GLU A 83 -14.07 10.79 -8.40
N ASP A 84 -14.59 10.09 -7.38
CA ASP A 84 -14.64 8.62 -7.35
C ASP A 84 -15.77 8.08 -8.23
N SER A 85 -15.49 7.89 -9.52
CA SER A 85 -16.43 7.35 -10.50
C SER A 85 -16.61 5.83 -10.42
N LEU A 86 -15.71 5.12 -9.73
CA LEU A 86 -15.74 3.66 -9.63
C LEU A 86 -16.64 3.17 -8.49
N TRP A 87 -16.85 3.99 -7.46
CA TRP A 87 -17.73 3.67 -6.35
C TRP A 87 -19.18 4.04 -6.67
N THR A 88 -20.12 3.14 -6.36
CA THR A 88 -21.56 3.40 -6.48
C THR A 88 -22.28 3.18 -5.14
N PRO A 89 -23.32 3.97 -4.80
CA PRO A 89 -23.99 3.84 -3.50
C PRO A 89 -24.86 2.59 -3.37
N ASP A 90 -25.35 2.04 -4.49
CA ASP A 90 -26.42 1.03 -4.47
C ASP A 90 -25.93 -0.40 -4.70
N ILE A 91 -24.77 -0.56 -5.35
CA ILE A 91 -24.30 -1.87 -5.81
C ILE A 91 -22.90 -2.13 -5.24
N ARG A 92 -22.78 -3.23 -4.52
CA ARG A 92 -21.48 -3.79 -4.12
C ARG A 92 -20.88 -4.51 -5.32
N GLU A 93 -19.61 -4.25 -5.60
CA GLU A 93 -18.80 -4.98 -6.57
C GLU A 93 -18.80 -6.47 -6.24
N LYS A 94 -19.08 -7.30 -7.25
CA LYS A 94 -19.12 -8.75 -7.10
C LYS A 94 -17.72 -9.35 -7.06
N ASP A 95 -17.59 -10.50 -6.42
CA ASP A 95 -16.33 -11.25 -6.35
C ASP A 95 -15.72 -11.49 -7.74
N GLU A 96 -16.52 -11.79 -8.76
CA GLU A 96 -16.01 -11.97 -10.13
C GLU A 96 -15.47 -10.68 -10.75
N GLU A 97 -16.06 -9.53 -10.42
CA GLU A 97 -15.60 -8.22 -10.88
C GLU A 97 -14.29 -7.84 -10.19
N VAL A 98 -14.18 -8.12 -8.88
CA VAL A 98 -12.94 -8.00 -8.12
C VAL A 98 -11.85 -8.87 -8.73
N ALA A 99 -12.11 -10.15 -9.01
CA ALA A 99 -11.14 -11.05 -9.65
C ALA A 99 -10.66 -10.55 -11.03
N VAL A 100 -11.55 -9.96 -11.83
CA VAL A 100 -11.18 -9.34 -13.11
C VAL A 100 -10.29 -8.10 -12.88
N ARG A 101 -10.60 -7.28 -11.88
CA ARG A 101 -9.81 -6.09 -11.52
C ARG A 101 -8.45 -6.46 -10.96
N GLU A 102 -8.36 -7.51 -10.15
CA GLU A 102 -7.11 -8.08 -9.65
C GLU A 102 -6.20 -8.57 -10.78
N LEU A 103 -6.75 -9.27 -11.76
CA LEU A 103 -5.97 -9.72 -12.90
C LEU A 103 -5.41 -8.53 -13.69
N LYS A 104 -6.18 -7.44 -13.83
CA LYS A 104 -5.69 -6.19 -14.43
C LYS A 104 -4.58 -5.57 -13.58
N PHE A 105 -4.75 -5.54 -12.25
CA PHE A 105 -3.74 -5.03 -11.32
C PHE A 105 -2.42 -5.79 -11.47
N LEU A 106 -2.47 -7.12 -11.48
CA LEU A 106 -1.28 -7.95 -11.57
C LEU A 106 -0.62 -7.86 -12.95
N LYS A 107 -1.40 -7.82 -14.03
CA LYS A 107 -0.84 -7.53 -15.36
C LYS A 107 -0.12 -6.19 -15.41
N TRP A 108 -0.68 -5.15 -14.79
CA TRP A 108 -0.01 -3.85 -14.66
C TRP A 108 1.24 -3.93 -13.78
N LEU A 109 1.19 -4.67 -12.66
CA LEU A 109 2.31 -4.84 -11.76
C LEU A 109 3.51 -5.51 -12.47
N TRP A 110 3.27 -6.42 -13.42
CA TRP A 110 4.31 -7.07 -14.22
C TRP A 110 4.97 -6.14 -15.25
N THR A 111 4.36 -5.00 -15.60
CA THR A 111 4.98 -4.02 -16.50
C THR A 111 5.90 -3.04 -15.77
N ARG A 112 5.94 -3.13 -14.43
CA ARG A 112 6.79 -2.28 -13.60
C ARG A 112 8.26 -2.63 -13.78
N LYS A 113 9.09 -1.59 -13.77
CA LYS A 113 10.56 -1.72 -13.84
C LYS A 113 11.17 -2.04 -12.47
N GLU A 114 10.43 -1.74 -11.40
CA GLU A 114 10.81 -1.99 -10.02
C GLU A 114 10.82 -3.49 -9.72
N LYS A 115 11.82 -3.96 -8.95
CA LYS A 115 11.93 -5.39 -8.56
C LYS A 115 11.35 -5.66 -7.17
N GLU A 116 11.47 -4.67 -6.28
CA GLU A 116 10.95 -4.71 -4.93
C GLU A 116 9.83 -3.68 -4.85
N ILE A 117 8.60 -4.16 -4.68
CA ILE A 117 7.41 -3.32 -4.68
C ILE A 117 6.63 -3.61 -3.41
N ALA A 118 6.38 -2.55 -2.63
CA ALA A 118 5.43 -2.59 -1.52
C ALA A 118 4.03 -2.27 -2.06
N ILE A 119 3.05 -3.11 -1.75
CA ILE A 119 1.65 -2.89 -2.10
C ILE A 119 0.89 -2.60 -0.82
N VAL A 120 0.31 -1.40 -0.71
CA VAL A 120 -0.55 -1.01 0.40
C VAL A 120 -1.99 -1.09 -0.08
N SER A 121 -2.78 -1.98 0.52
CA SER A 121 -4.15 -2.28 0.11
C SER A 121 -4.97 -2.76 1.32
N HIS A 122 -6.18 -3.25 1.06
CA HIS A 122 -7.14 -3.70 2.06
C HIS A 122 -7.18 -5.22 2.13
N SER A 123 -7.55 -5.76 3.29
CA SER A 123 -7.55 -7.20 3.55
C SER A 123 -8.50 -7.97 2.62
N GLY A 124 -9.64 -7.40 2.23
CA GLY A 124 -10.59 -8.04 1.32
C GLY A 124 -9.97 -8.26 -0.06
N PHE A 125 -9.47 -7.17 -0.65
CA PHE A 125 -8.74 -7.22 -1.92
C PHE A 125 -7.53 -8.17 -1.87
N LEU A 126 -6.65 -8.04 -0.87
CA LEU A 126 -5.46 -8.90 -0.77
C LEU A 126 -5.82 -10.37 -0.59
N GLY A 127 -6.82 -10.67 0.23
CA GLY A 127 -7.31 -12.03 0.45
C GLY A 127 -7.83 -12.65 -0.85
N HIS A 128 -8.63 -11.91 -1.62
CA HIS A 128 -9.21 -12.40 -2.85
C HIS A 128 -8.12 -12.58 -3.94
N ALA A 129 -7.22 -11.62 -4.11
CA ALA A 129 -6.11 -11.67 -5.07
C ALA A 129 -5.19 -12.88 -4.84
N LEU A 130 -4.80 -13.11 -3.58
CA LEU A 130 -3.90 -14.20 -3.21
C LEU A 130 -4.61 -15.56 -3.21
N SER A 131 -5.93 -15.58 -3.01
CA SER A 131 -6.76 -16.78 -3.18
C SER A 131 -6.86 -17.23 -4.63
N THR A 132 -6.83 -16.30 -5.58
CA THR A 132 -6.85 -16.60 -7.02
C THR A 132 -5.47 -17.04 -7.52
N PHE A 133 -4.39 -16.58 -6.88
CA PHE A 133 -3.00 -16.90 -7.23
C PHE A 133 -2.47 -18.20 -6.62
N GLY A 134 -1.39 -18.74 -7.18
CA GLY A 134 -0.68 -19.86 -6.57
C GLY A 134 -1.40 -21.21 -6.65
N LYS A 135 -2.18 -21.45 -7.71
CA LYS A 135 -2.66 -22.81 -8.05
C LYS A 135 -1.50 -23.79 -8.21
N ASP A 136 -0.34 -23.28 -8.62
CA ASP A 136 0.89 -24.04 -8.81
C ASP A 136 1.82 -24.01 -7.58
N CYS A 137 1.40 -23.38 -6.48
CA CYS A 137 2.17 -23.34 -5.25
C CYS A 137 2.01 -24.64 -4.45
N HIS A 138 3.02 -24.96 -3.65
CA HIS A 138 2.88 -26.04 -2.66
C HIS A 138 1.70 -25.76 -1.71
N PRO A 139 0.90 -26.76 -1.29
CA PRO A 139 -0.27 -26.54 -0.44
C PRO A 139 0.00 -25.71 0.81
N THR A 140 1.17 -25.90 1.45
CA THR A 140 1.58 -25.08 2.60
C THR A 140 1.71 -23.60 2.26
N VAL A 141 2.35 -23.27 1.13
CA VAL A 141 2.46 -21.88 0.65
C VAL A 141 1.07 -21.33 0.37
N LYS A 142 0.20 -22.14 -0.25
CA LYS A 142 -1.17 -21.74 -0.55
C LYS A 142 -1.96 -21.39 0.72
N ILE A 143 -1.82 -22.19 1.78
CA ILE A 143 -2.45 -21.92 3.08
C ILE A 143 -1.93 -20.61 3.66
N GLU A 144 -0.61 -20.39 3.65
CA GLU A 144 0.00 -19.18 4.22
C GLU A 144 -0.44 -17.89 3.49
N ILE A 145 -0.42 -17.87 2.16
CA ILE A 145 -0.79 -16.67 1.39
C ILE A 145 -2.28 -16.33 1.50
N CYS A 146 -3.15 -17.32 1.77
CA CYS A 146 -4.60 -17.13 1.88
C CYS A 146 -5.06 -16.78 3.31
N LYS A 147 -4.16 -16.68 4.29
CA LYS A 147 -4.54 -16.23 5.64
C LYS A 147 -5.08 -14.79 5.58
N PRO A 148 -6.11 -14.44 6.37
CA PRO A 148 -6.53 -13.05 6.51
C PRO A 148 -5.35 -12.16 6.97
N PHE A 149 -5.27 -10.94 6.46
CA PHE A 149 -4.28 -9.95 6.90
C PHE A 149 -4.80 -9.20 8.11
N ALA A 150 -3.95 -9.03 9.13
CA ALA A 150 -4.18 -8.08 10.20
C ALA A 150 -3.88 -6.63 9.74
N ASN A 151 -4.35 -5.65 10.50
CA ASN A 151 -4.07 -4.24 10.20
C ASN A 151 -2.56 -3.97 10.25
N CYS A 152 -2.04 -3.30 9.22
CA CYS A 152 -0.61 -3.02 9.06
C CYS A 152 0.29 -4.27 9.01
N GLU A 153 -0.27 -5.46 8.74
CA GLU A 153 0.53 -6.66 8.53
C GLU A 153 1.30 -6.58 7.21
N LEU A 154 2.61 -6.83 7.27
CA LEU A 154 3.46 -6.98 6.10
C LEU A 154 3.67 -8.46 5.80
N ARG A 155 3.45 -8.86 4.54
CA ARG A 155 3.87 -10.17 4.03
C ARG A 155 4.76 -9.98 2.81
N SER A 156 5.97 -10.52 2.89
CA SER A 156 6.88 -10.57 1.75
C SER A 156 6.59 -11.80 0.89
N MET A 157 6.48 -11.59 -0.41
CA MET A 157 6.24 -12.67 -1.38
C MET A 157 7.16 -12.50 -2.58
N VAL A 158 7.59 -13.62 -3.16
CA VAL A 158 8.34 -13.65 -4.41
C VAL A 158 7.42 -14.14 -5.51
N ILE A 159 7.17 -13.27 -6.47
CA ILE A 159 6.39 -13.57 -7.66
C ILE A 159 7.38 -13.86 -8.79
N VAL A 160 7.22 -15.01 -9.45
CA VAL A 160 8.11 -15.44 -10.53
C VAL A 160 7.32 -15.51 -11.83
N ASP A 161 7.73 -14.73 -12.82
CA ASP A 161 7.27 -14.93 -14.20
C ASP A 161 8.04 -16.10 -14.83
N ARG A 162 7.33 -17.21 -15.08
CA ARG A 162 7.89 -18.37 -15.77
C ARG A 162 7.91 -18.19 -17.30
N GLY A 163 7.33 -17.10 -17.81
CA GLY A 163 7.22 -16.77 -19.24
C GLY A 163 8.49 -16.20 -19.89
N LEU A 164 9.59 -16.04 -19.14
CA LEU A 164 10.91 -15.65 -19.66
C LEU A 164 10.96 -14.24 -20.30
N VAL A 165 10.21 -13.28 -19.77
CA VAL A 165 10.28 -11.87 -20.21
C VAL A 165 11.17 -11.07 -19.25
N GLY A 166 12.40 -10.77 -19.68
CA GLY A 166 13.17 -9.61 -19.20
C GLY A 166 14.42 -9.88 -18.37
N SER A 167 15.59 -9.77 -19.01
CA SER A 167 16.92 -9.66 -18.40
C SER A 167 17.28 -8.18 -18.16
N ASP A 168 16.48 -7.45 -17.37
CA ASP A 168 16.75 -6.02 -17.15
C ASP A 168 17.39 -5.73 -15.78
N LYS A 169 18.37 -4.82 -15.80
CA LYS A 169 19.03 -4.28 -14.60
C LYS A 169 18.11 -3.21 -13.99
N SER A 170 17.70 -3.40 -12.73
CA SER A 170 16.85 -2.43 -12.02
C SER A 170 17.66 -1.19 -11.66
N THR A 171 17.08 -0.01 -11.92
CA THR A 171 17.69 1.31 -11.66
C THR A 171 17.05 2.04 -10.48
N THR A 172 15.97 1.51 -9.88
CA THR A 172 15.14 2.26 -8.92
C THR A 172 14.84 1.52 -7.61
N ASN A 173 15.63 0.50 -7.25
CA ASN A 173 15.47 -0.15 -5.95
C ASN A 173 15.92 0.82 -4.85
N TYR A 174 15.03 1.10 -3.89
CA TYR A 174 15.43 1.71 -2.63
C TYR A 174 16.34 0.72 -1.91
N PRO A 175 17.58 1.08 -1.52
CA PRO A 175 18.53 0.12 -0.97
C PRO A 175 18.05 -0.48 0.36
N GLY A 176 17.03 0.11 0.99
CA GLY A 176 16.47 -0.36 2.24
C GLY A 176 17.46 -0.29 3.39
N LYS A 177 16.94 -0.29 4.61
CA LYS A 177 17.58 -0.99 5.72
C LYS A 177 16.60 -2.09 6.07
N ILE A 178 17.06 -3.32 6.27
CA ILE A 178 16.22 -4.35 6.89
C ILE A 178 15.80 -3.76 8.24
N PRO A 179 14.50 -3.58 8.53
CA PRO A 179 14.07 -3.10 9.83
C PRO A 179 14.69 -3.99 10.90
N HIS A 180 15.41 -3.40 11.85
CA HIS A 180 15.96 -4.17 12.97
C HIS A 180 14.80 -4.61 13.87
N GLY A 181 14.39 -5.88 13.79
CA GLY A 181 13.34 -6.44 14.63
C GLY A 181 12.76 -7.73 14.07
N LEU A 182 12.10 -8.50 14.94
CA LEU A 182 11.17 -9.55 14.50
C LEU A 182 9.91 -8.87 13.96
N ASP A 183 9.38 -9.35 12.83
CA ASP A 183 8.03 -9.00 12.37
C ASP A 183 7.03 -9.50 13.41
N LEU A 184 6.65 -8.61 14.32
CA LEU A 184 5.69 -8.86 15.37
C LEU A 184 4.41 -8.08 15.08
N PRO A 185 3.23 -8.65 15.35
CA PRO A 185 1.97 -7.91 15.32
C PRO A 185 2.05 -6.67 16.21
N SER A 186 1.38 -5.58 15.80
CA SER A 186 1.31 -4.31 16.54
C SER A 186 0.99 -4.51 18.03
N ASP A 187 0.11 -5.46 18.32
CA ASP A 187 -0.41 -5.72 19.66
C ASP A 187 0.64 -6.34 20.60
N VAL A 188 1.72 -6.89 20.04
CA VAL A 188 2.85 -7.46 20.80
C VAL A 188 3.94 -6.40 21.05
N ALA A 189 4.01 -5.35 20.23
CA ALA A 189 4.97 -4.26 20.41
C ALA A 189 4.63 -3.40 21.64
N ASP A 190 3.35 -3.25 21.97
CA ASP A 190 2.88 -2.47 23.13
C ASP A 190 3.22 -3.10 24.49
N GLU A 191 3.42 -4.41 24.58
CA GLU A 191 3.78 -5.06 25.85
C GLU A 191 5.23 -4.78 26.27
N LYS A 192 6.15 -4.53 25.32
CA LYS A 192 7.56 -4.25 25.64
C LYS A 192 7.80 -2.86 26.25
N ASN A 193 6.85 -1.93 26.10
CA ASN A 193 6.98 -0.58 26.64
C ASN A 193 6.43 -0.39 28.07
N LYS A 194 5.87 -1.44 28.70
CA LYS A 194 5.35 -1.37 30.08
C LYS A 194 6.36 -1.77 31.17
N GLY A 195 7.62 -2.01 30.81
CA GLY A 195 8.60 -2.65 31.68
C GLY A 195 9.68 -1.78 32.32
N ASN A 196 9.58 -0.44 32.35
CA ASN A 196 10.55 0.42 33.06
C ASN A 196 9.88 1.66 33.67
N GLY A 197 9.16 1.45 34.77
CA GLY A 197 8.84 2.53 35.72
C GLY A 197 9.94 2.64 36.78
N PRO A 198 10.40 3.85 37.16
CA PRO A 198 11.43 4.00 38.17
C PRO A 198 10.87 3.66 39.56
N THR A 199 11.57 2.77 40.27
CA THR A 199 11.44 2.61 41.72
C THR A 199 11.76 3.92 42.43
N GLN A 200 10.78 4.46 43.15
CA GLN A 200 10.98 5.28 44.35
C GLN A 200 10.18 4.66 45.49
#